data_AF-A0A816G9T9-F1
#
_entry.id   AF-A0A816G9T9-F1
#
_cell.length_a   1.000
_cell.length_b   1.000
_cell.length_c   1.000
_cell.angle_alpha   90.00
_cell.angle_beta   90.00
_cell.angle_gamma   90.00
#
_symmetry.space_group_name_H-M   'P 1'
#
loop_
_entity.id
_entity.type
_entity.pdbx_description
1 polymer ?
#
loop_
_entity_poly.entity_id
_entity_poly.type
_entity_poly.pdbx_seq_one_letter_code
_entity_poly.pdbx_strand_id
1 'polypeptide(L)' 'GAMPLSEAHDIGAELQTQLEEIDDVERAFVHLDFEFTHMPASEHKKV' A
#
# COMPACT_ATOMS: atom_id res chain seq x y z
N GLY A 1 18.69 7.82 1.76
CA GLY A 1 19.17 6.60 1.09
C GLY A 1 17.95 5.82 0.65
N ALA A 2 18.03 5.07 -0.46
CA ALA A 2 16.92 4.21 -0.88
C ALA A 2 16.67 3.13 0.19
N MET A 3 15.41 2.91 0.54
CA MET A 3 14.99 1.83 1.44
C MET A 3 15.29 0.47 0.77
N PRO A 4 15.85 -0.52 1.49
CA PRO A 4 16.00 -1.89 0.97
C PRO A 4 14.65 -2.47 0.55
N LEU A 5 14.66 -3.28 -0.52
CA LEU A 5 13.43 -3.92 -1.01
C LEU A 5 12.72 -4.76 0.05
N SER A 6 13.48 -5.47 0.89
CA SER A 6 12.93 -6.26 1.99
C SER A 6 12.22 -5.40 3.03
N GLU A 7 12.81 -4.25 3.38
CA GLU A 7 12.22 -3.32 4.35
C GLU A 7 10.94 -2.68 3.80
N ALA A 8 10.95 -2.27 2.53
CA ALA A 8 9.75 -1.79 1.85
C ALA A 8 8.65 -2.86 1.84
N HIS A 9 9.00 -4.09 1.46
CA HIS A 9 8.07 -5.21 1.46
C HIS A 9 7.43 -5.44 2.82
N ASP A 10 8.24 -5.50 3.88
CA ASP A 10 7.74 -5.80 5.22
C ASP A 10 6.78 -4.70 5.72
N ILE A 11 7.09 -3.43 5.45
CA ILE A 11 6.19 -2.30 5.75
C ILE A 11 4.86 -2.42 5.00
N GLY A 12 4.90 -2.72 3.70
CA GLY A 12 3.68 -2.89 2.89
C GLY A 12 2.82 -4.06 3.33
N ALA A 13 3.45 -5.19 3.68
CA ALA A 13 2.77 -6.38 4.16
C ALA A 13 2.10 -6.17 5.52
N GLU A 14 2.79 -5.48 6.44
CA GLU A 14 2.23 -5.11 7.73
C GLU A 14 1.01 -4.19 7.56
N LEU A 15 1.12 -3.15 6.72
CA LEU A 15 0.02 -2.23 6.44
C LEU A 15 -1.18 -2.94 5.81
N GLN A 16 -0.96 -3.84 4.85
CA GLN A 16 -2.03 -4.62 4.25
C GLN A 16 -2.77 -5.44 5.31
N THR A 17 -2.03 -6.14 6.18
CA THR A 17 -2.61 -6.95 7.26
C THR A 17 -3.45 -6.10 8.20
N GLN A 18 -2.93 -4.95 8.63
CA GLN A 18 -3.64 -4.02 9.51
C GLN A 18 -4.92 -3.47 8.86
N LEU A 19 -4.92 -3.22 7.55
CA LEU A 19 -6.11 -2.76 6.83
C LEU A 19 -7.17 -3.86 6.73
N GLU A 20 -6.77 -5.11 6.54
CA GLU A 20 -7.67 -6.27 6.48
C GLU A 20 -8.26 -6.65 7.86
N GLU A 21 -7.69 -6.15 8.96
CA GLU A 21 -8.27 -6.29 10.31
C GLU A 21 -9.42 -5.30 10.60
N ILE A 22 -9.62 -4.29 9.74
CA ILE A 22 -10.70 -3.30 9.91
C ILE A 22 -12.04 -3.93 9.51
N ASP A 23 -13.07 -3.75 10.35
CA ASP A 23 -14.43 -4.18 10.03
C ASP A 23 -14.87 -3.67 8.63
N ASP A 24 -15.56 -4.52 7.87
CA ASP A 24 -16.02 -4.29 6.50
C ASP A 24 -14.92 -4.20 5.41
N VAL A 25 -13.65 -4.51 5.73
CA VAL A 25 -12.59 -4.68 4.73
C VAL A 25 -12.34 -6.16 4.45
N GLU A 26 -12.83 -6.68 3.33
CA GLU A 26 -12.58 -8.09 2.93
C GLU A 26 -11.15 -8.31 2.46
N ARG A 27 -10.56 -7.32 1.77
CA ARG A 27 -9.20 -7.41 1.22
C ARG A 27 -8.60 -6.05 0.93
N ALA A 28 -7.31 -5.89 1.20
CA ALA A 28 -6.57 -4.68 0.86
C ALA A 28 -5.45 -4.97 -0.15
N PHE A 29 -5.15 -3.99 -1.01
CA PHE A 29 -4.00 -4.02 -1.91
C PHE A 29 -3.20 -2.74 -1.71
N VAL A 30 -1.95 -2.87 -1.31
CA VAL A 30 -1.05 -1.74 -1.03
C VAL A 30 -0.02 -1.65 -2.15
N HIS A 31 0.08 -0.48 -2.79
CA HIS A 31 1.19 -0.15 -3.68
C HIS A 31 2.25 0.65 -2.91
N LEU A 32 3.52 0.36 -3.19
CA LEU A 32 4.66 1.06 -2.61
C LEU A 32 5.46 1.67 -3.76
N ASP A 33 5.46 3.00 -3.81
CA ASP A 33 6.12 3.76 -4.87
C ASP A 33 7.22 4.66 -4.30
N PHE A 34 8.21 4.95 -5.13
CA PHE A 34 9.27 5.90 -4.80
C PHE A 34 8.80 7.36 -4.90
N GLU A 35 7.71 7.61 -5.63
CA GLU A 35 7.21 8.96 -5.89
C GLU A 35 5.97 9.26 -5.04
N PHE A 36 6.06 10.32 -4.24
CA PHE A 36 5.05 10.69 -3.24
C PHE A 36 4.05 11.75 -3.75
N THR A 37 4.19 12.20 -5.00
CA THR A 37 3.37 13.24 -5.64
C THR A 37 2.20 12.66 -6.43
N HIS A 38 2.02 11.34 -6.42
CA HIS A 38 0.97 10.67 -7.19
C HIS A 38 -0.43 11.06 -6.70
N MET A 39 -1.33 11.32 -7.64
CA MET A 39 -2.74 11.59 -7.36
C MET A 39 -3.49 10.26 -7.30
N PRO A 40 -4.19 9.93 -6.19
CA PRO A 40 -4.93 8.66 -6.06
C PRO A 40 -5.90 8.40 -7.22
N ALA A 41 -6.42 9.46 -7.84
CA ALA A 41 -7.31 9.39 -9.00
C ALA A 41 -6.64 8.85 -10.28
N SER A 42 -5.31 8.93 -10.39
CA SER A 42 -4.56 8.44 -11.56
C SER A 42 -4.36 6.93 -11.53
N GLU A 43 -4.20 6.36 -10.33
CA GLU A 43 -3.79 4.95 -10.15
C GLU A 43 -4.91 4.06 -9.61
N HIS A 44 -5.71 4.58 -8.67
CA HIS A 44 -6.84 3.85 -8.12
C HIS A 44 -8.10 4.19 -8.92
N LYS A 45 -8.19 3.66 -10.15
CA LYS A 45 -9.44 3.72 -10.91
C LYS A 45 -10.50 2.93 -10.15
N LYS A 46 -11.52 3.63 -9.63
CA LYS A 46 -12.74 3.00 -9.13
C LYS A 46 -13.35 2.24 -10.30
N VAL A 47 -13.38 0.91 -10.20
CA VAL A 47 -14.12 0.04 -11.12
C VAL A 47 -15.62 0.24 -10.96
#